data_AF-A0A1C9C8B9-F1
#
_entry.id   AF-A0A1C9C8B9-F1
#
_cell.length_a   1.000
_cell.length_b   1.000
_cell.length_c   1.000
_cell.angle_alpha   90.00
_cell.angle_beta   90.00
_cell.angle_gamma   90.00
#
_symmetry.space_group_name_H-M   'P 1'
#
loop_
_entity.id
_entity.type
_entity.pdbx_description
1 polymer ?
#
loop_
_entity_poly.entity_id
_entity_poly.type
_entity_poly.pdbx_seq_one_letter_code
_entity_poly.pdbx_strand_id
1 'polypeptide(L)'
;MNFSHKIKLLLITIESLNLYTHDLLKSKTININQEINFIKYNHLISNIYTENSILLIINIYNLIKTKYLQEIVNKILKDYSNRCKCKLTLQYLKRYIYIYSKTQKYYSKNDQNNNINIQNIAITNLYIIKKINQVQGLFFMIQYLMI
;
A
#
# COMPACT_ATOMS: atom_id res chain seq x y z
N MET A 1 7.29 5.60 -13.62
CA MET A 1 7.62 5.82 -12.18
C MET A 1 8.87 5.04 -11.86
N ASN A 2 9.84 5.61 -11.14
CA ASN A 2 11.04 4.87 -10.73
C ASN A 2 10.72 3.86 -9.61
N PHE A 3 11.63 2.90 -9.41
CA PHE A 3 11.51 1.83 -8.40
C PHE A 3 11.14 2.37 -7.01
N SER A 4 11.85 3.41 -6.55
CA SER A 4 11.63 3.99 -5.22
C SER A 4 10.24 4.61 -5.06
N HIS A 5 9.70 5.22 -6.11
CA HIS A 5 8.34 5.75 -6.10
C HIS A 5 7.30 4.63 -6.03
N LYS A 6 7.45 3.56 -6.81
CA LYS A 6 6.53 2.41 -6.78
C LYS A 6 6.50 1.72 -5.41
N ILE A 7 7.66 1.55 -4.78
CA ILE A 7 7.77 1.05 -3.40
C ILE A 7 7.04 1.98 -2.43
N LYS A 8 7.27 3.31 -2.51
CA LYS A 8 6.57 4.29 -1.65
C LYS A 8 5.05 4.17 -1.78
N LEU A 9 4.52 4.06 -3.00
CA LEU A 9 3.08 3.91 -3.20
C LEU A 9 2.53 2.61 -2.60
N LEU A 10 3.24 1.48 -2.73
CA LEU A 10 2.87 0.22 -2.08
C LEU A 10 2.87 0.36 -0.56
N LEU A 11 3.89 0.99 0.02
CA LEU A 11 3.98 1.20 1.47
C LEU A 11 2.85 2.11 2.00
N ILE A 12 2.54 3.20 1.30
CA ILE A 12 1.39 4.06 1.63
C ILE A 12 0.09 3.24 1.57
N THR A 13 -0.05 2.36 0.58
CA THR A 13 -1.20 1.48 0.45
C THR A 13 -1.34 0.55 1.65
N ILE A 14 -0.27 -0.17 2.01
CA ILE A 14 -0.25 -1.08 3.16
C ILE A 14 -0.54 -0.32 4.46
N GLU A 15 0.08 0.84 4.67
CA GLU A 15 -0.13 1.68 5.86
C GLU A 15 -1.56 2.23 5.95
N SER A 16 -2.17 2.56 4.81
CA SER A 16 -3.57 3.01 4.78
C SER A 16 -4.57 1.89 5.06
N LEU A 17 -4.23 0.64 4.73
CA LEU A 17 -5.00 -0.55 5.09
C LEU A 17 -4.84 -0.91 6.58
N ASN A 18 -3.72 -0.54 7.20
CA ASN A 18 -3.41 -0.83 8.60
C ASN A 18 -4.25 -0.05 9.63
N LEU A 19 -5.33 0.64 9.23
CA LEU A 19 -6.30 1.26 10.14
C LEU A 19 -7.05 0.27 11.03
N TYR A 20 -7.25 -0.94 10.53
CA TYR A 20 -8.20 -1.88 11.10
C TYR A 20 -7.56 -2.90 12.04
N THR A 21 -6.24 -2.88 12.19
CA THR A 21 -5.51 -3.84 13.02
C THR A 21 -5.67 -3.63 14.52
N HIS A 22 -5.97 -2.40 14.98
CA HIS A 22 -6.10 -2.13 16.41
C HIS A 22 -7.45 -2.53 17.01
N ASP A 23 -8.56 -2.40 16.27
CA ASP A 23 -9.90 -2.66 16.81
C ASP A 23 -10.39 -4.11 16.60
N LEU A 24 -9.92 -4.82 15.56
CA LEU A 24 -10.43 -6.15 15.21
C LEU A 24 -9.69 -7.33 15.84
N LEU A 25 -8.44 -7.15 16.30
CA LEU A 25 -7.57 -8.28 16.68
C LEU A 25 -6.69 -7.94 17.89
N LYS A 26 -7.28 -8.04 19.09
CA LYS A 26 -6.55 -7.93 20.38
C LYS A 26 -5.51 -9.03 20.63
N SER A 27 -5.31 -10.02 19.76
CA SER A 27 -4.55 -11.23 20.14
C SER A 27 -3.46 -11.76 19.20
N LYS A 28 -3.31 -11.34 17.94
CA LYS A 28 -2.28 -11.92 17.03
C LYS A 28 -1.75 -10.98 15.92
N THR A 29 -1.66 -9.68 16.15
CA THR A 29 -1.10 -8.78 15.13
C THR A 29 0.42 -8.79 15.19
N ILE A 30 1.05 -9.39 14.16
CA ILE A 30 2.33 -8.91 13.63
C ILE A 30 2.23 -7.39 13.63
N ASN A 31 3.18 -6.71 14.26
CA ASN A 31 3.12 -5.29 14.47
C ASN A 31 3.46 -4.61 13.12
N ILE A 32 2.52 -4.62 12.18
CA ILE A 32 2.67 -4.11 10.81
C ILE A 32 3.17 -2.67 10.84
N ASN A 33 2.83 -1.90 11.89
CA ASN A 33 3.38 -0.57 12.11
C ASN A 33 4.89 -0.60 12.40
N GLN A 34 5.38 -1.55 13.20
CA GLN A 34 6.82 -1.73 13.42
C GLN A 34 7.53 -2.21 12.16
N GLU A 35 6.93 -3.09 11.35
CA GLU A 35 7.54 -3.55 10.09
C GLU A 35 7.56 -2.43 9.02
N ILE A 36 6.47 -1.67 8.88
CA ILE A 36 6.42 -0.49 8.01
C ILE A 36 7.42 0.57 8.49
N ASN A 37 7.49 0.81 9.80
CA ASN A 37 8.46 1.75 10.37
C ASN A 37 9.88 1.25 10.16
N PHE A 38 10.17 -0.03 10.38
CA PHE A 38 11.46 -0.64 10.09
C PHE A 38 11.83 -0.45 8.61
N ILE A 39 10.89 -0.69 7.69
CA ILE A 39 11.10 -0.47 6.25
C ILE A 39 11.35 1.03 5.95
N LYS A 40 10.62 1.94 6.59
CA LYS A 40 10.77 3.40 6.40
C LYS A 40 12.05 3.97 7.04
N TYR A 41 12.45 3.47 8.19
CA TYR A 41 13.58 3.97 9.00
C TYR A 41 14.91 3.31 8.60
N ASN A 42 14.92 2.04 8.18
CA ASN A 42 16.14 1.38 7.71
C ASN A 42 16.48 1.67 6.25
N HIS A 43 15.51 2.10 5.42
CA HIS A 43 15.83 2.61 4.08
C HIS A 43 16.15 4.11 4.10
N LEU A 44 17.45 4.37 4.23
CA LEU A 44 18.28 5.00 3.19
C LEU A 44 17.60 5.08 1.79
N ILE A 45 16.58 5.94 1.64
CA ILE A 45 15.94 6.21 0.33
C ILE A 45 16.92 6.88 -0.67
N SER A 46 18.13 7.26 -0.24
CA SER A 46 19.19 7.78 -1.10
C SER A 46 20.14 6.71 -1.68
N ASN A 47 20.38 5.58 -1.00
CA ASN A 47 21.42 4.60 -1.40
C ASN A 47 20.90 3.15 -1.32
N ILE A 48 20.11 2.73 -2.30
CA ILE A 48 19.71 1.33 -2.45
C ILE A 48 20.82 0.59 -3.19
N TYR A 49 21.75 -0.01 -2.43
CA TYR A 49 22.59 -1.10 -2.94
C TYR A 49 21.74 -2.38 -3.11
N THR A 50 22.12 -3.20 -4.08
CA THR A 50 21.32 -4.31 -4.65
C THR A 50 20.84 -5.34 -3.63
N GLU A 51 21.64 -5.69 -2.63
CA GLU A 51 21.26 -6.70 -1.61
C GLU A 51 20.09 -6.23 -0.72
N ASN A 52 20.11 -4.97 -0.29
CA ASN A 52 19.04 -4.39 0.54
C ASN A 52 17.70 -4.30 -0.22
N SER A 53 17.76 -4.18 -1.55
CA SER A 53 16.55 -4.11 -2.39
C SER A 53 15.80 -5.45 -2.45
N ILE A 54 16.51 -6.58 -2.47
CA ILE A 54 15.90 -7.91 -2.52
C ILE A 54 15.21 -8.22 -1.19
N LEU A 55 15.88 -7.96 -0.07
CA LEU A 55 15.31 -8.15 1.26
C LEU A 55 14.06 -7.29 1.47
N LEU A 56 14.10 -6.03 1.01
CA LEU A 56 12.93 -5.14 1.01
C LEU A 56 11.76 -5.72 0.21
N ILE A 57 12.01 -6.22 -1.00
CA ILE A 57 10.98 -6.83 -1.85
C ILE A 57 10.36 -8.03 -1.15
N ILE A 58 11.17 -8.91 -0.55
CA ILE A 58 10.70 -10.09 0.18
C ILE A 58 9.84 -9.68 1.38
N ASN A 59 10.27 -8.68 2.15
CA ASN A 59 9.51 -8.20 3.32
C ASN A 59 8.15 -7.63 2.91
N ILE A 60 8.12 -6.80 1.86
CA ILE A 60 6.87 -6.25 1.32
C ILE A 60 5.98 -7.37 0.76
N TYR A 61 6.55 -8.34 0.07
CA TYR A 61 5.82 -9.49 -0.46
C TYR A 61 5.15 -10.31 0.65
N ASN A 62 5.88 -10.61 1.73
CA ASN A 62 5.36 -11.34 2.88
C ASN A 62 4.23 -10.58 3.58
N LEU A 63 4.40 -9.27 3.76
CA LEU A 63 3.35 -8.37 4.27
C LEU A 63 2.09 -8.42 3.42
N ILE A 64 2.24 -8.29 2.10
CA ILE A 64 1.12 -8.32 1.14
C ILE A 64 0.37 -9.65 1.18
N LYS A 65 1.06 -10.78 1.34
CA LYS A 65 0.43 -12.11 1.34
C LYS A 65 -0.28 -12.48 2.64
N THR A 66 -0.26 -11.62 3.64
CA THR A 66 -1.06 -11.86 4.85
C THR A 66 -2.55 -11.97 4.50
N LYS A 67 -3.19 -13.06 4.94
CA LYS A 67 -4.61 -13.36 4.66
C LYS A 67 -5.52 -12.16 4.97
N TYR A 68 -5.28 -11.53 6.11
CA TYR A 68 -6.01 -10.37 6.58
C TYR A 68 -5.95 -9.17 5.61
N LEU A 69 -4.74 -8.83 5.13
CA LEU A 69 -4.57 -7.74 4.18
C LEU A 69 -5.34 -8.03 2.88
N GLN A 70 -5.29 -9.28 2.41
CA GLN A 70 -5.99 -9.72 1.21
C GLN A 70 -7.51 -9.70 1.35
N GLU A 71 -8.05 -10.04 2.53
CA GLU A 71 -9.48 -9.91 2.81
C GLU A 71 -9.95 -8.45 2.73
N ILE A 72 -9.20 -7.52 3.32
CA ILE A 72 -9.51 -6.08 3.26
C ILE A 72 -9.44 -5.57 1.82
N VAL A 73 -8.37 -5.92 1.09
CA VAL A 73 -8.18 -5.52 -0.31
C VAL A 73 -9.35 -5.99 -1.17
N ASN A 74 -9.74 -7.26 -1.05
CA ASN A 74 -10.86 -7.80 -1.81
C ASN A 74 -12.19 -7.11 -1.48
N LYS A 75 -12.42 -6.79 -0.20
CA LYS A 75 -13.62 -6.07 0.24
C LYS A 75 -13.68 -4.66 -0.35
N ILE A 76 -12.57 -3.91 -0.26
CA ILE A 76 -12.50 -2.54 -0.81
C ILE A 76 -12.68 -2.54 -2.32
N LEU A 77 -12.01 -3.46 -3.04
CA LEU A 77 -12.14 -3.55 -4.50
C LEU A 77 -13.55 -3.92 -4.94
N LYS A 78 -14.20 -4.87 -4.26
CA LYS A 78 -15.59 -5.25 -4.52
C LYS A 78 -16.53 -4.06 -4.28
N ASP A 79 -16.41 -3.40 -3.14
CA ASP A 79 -17.20 -2.22 -2.77
C ASP A 79 -17.03 -1.10 -3.80
N TYR A 80 -15.79 -0.80 -4.19
CA TYR A 80 -15.48 0.23 -5.18
C TYR A 80 -16.06 -0.10 -6.57
N SER A 81 -15.94 -1.36 -7.02
CA SER A 81 -16.49 -1.81 -8.30
C SER A 81 -18.01 -1.70 -8.38
N ASN A 82 -18.70 -1.95 -7.27
CA ASN A 82 -20.15 -1.84 -7.16
C ASN A 82 -20.64 -0.39 -7.01
N ARG A 83 -19.74 0.60 -7.03
CA ARG A 83 -20.01 2.02 -6.71
C ARG A 83 -20.60 2.24 -5.32
N CYS A 84 -20.59 1.22 -4.46
CA CYS A 84 -20.99 1.28 -3.07
C CYS A 84 -19.78 1.68 -2.23
N LYS A 85 -19.61 2.98 -1.97
CA LYS A 85 -18.52 3.47 -1.11
C LYS A 85 -18.86 3.26 0.36
N CYS A 86 -18.82 2.00 0.80
CA CYS A 86 -18.97 1.62 2.20
C CYS A 86 -17.95 2.37 3.08
N LYS A 87 -18.27 2.47 4.39
CA LYS A 87 -17.44 3.18 5.38
C LYS A 87 -15.96 2.77 5.33
N LEU A 88 -15.70 1.47 5.14
CA LEU A 88 -14.35 0.90 4.99
C LEU A 88 -13.59 1.53 3.80
N THR A 89 -14.17 1.50 2.61
CA THR A 89 -13.59 2.07 1.38
C THR A 89 -13.34 3.57 1.53
N LEU A 90 -14.29 4.32 2.09
CA LEU A 90 -14.12 5.76 2.33
C LEU A 90 -12.99 6.06 3.31
N GLN A 91 -12.88 5.30 4.40
CA GLN A 91 -11.83 5.46 5.39
C GLN A 91 -10.45 5.13 4.81
N TYR A 92 -10.34 4.03 4.06
CA TYR A 92 -9.13 3.69 3.32
C TYR A 92 -8.70 4.84 2.40
N LEU A 93 -9.60 5.32 1.53
CA LEU A 93 -9.28 6.40 0.57
C LEU A 93 -8.87 7.69 1.30
N LYS A 94 -9.59 8.08 2.35
CA LYS A 94 -9.24 9.28 3.14
C LYS A 94 -7.85 9.16 3.76
N ARG A 95 -7.51 8.01 4.34
CA ARG A 95 -6.18 7.80 4.93
C ARG A 95 -5.09 7.73 3.87
N TYR A 96 -5.35 7.07 2.74
CA TYR A 96 -4.41 7.05 1.62
C TYR A 96 -4.08 8.48 1.18
N ILE A 97 -5.10 9.30 0.93
CA ILE A 97 -4.94 10.71 0.53
C ILE A 97 -4.13 11.48 1.58
N TYR A 98 -4.44 11.29 2.87
CA TYR A 98 -3.71 11.95 3.95
C TYR A 98 -2.22 11.59 3.98
N ILE A 99 -1.88 10.30 3.94
CA ILE A 99 -0.49 9.83 3.96
C ILE A 99 0.24 10.26 2.67
N TYR A 100 -0.40 10.11 1.52
CA TYR A 100 0.13 10.53 0.23
C TYR A 100 0.48 12.02 0.23
N SER A 101 -0.45 12.87 0.67
CA SER A 101 -0.26 14.33 0.74
C SER A 101 0.86 14.71 1.71
N LYS A 102 0.93 14.04 2.88
CA LYS A 102 2.00 14.27 3.87
C LYS A 102 3.39 13.90 3.36
N THR A 103 3.49 12.81 2.58
CA THR A 103 4.77 12.28 2.10
C THR A 103 5.28 12.96 0.83
N GLN A 104 4.37 13.48 -0.02
CA GLN A 104 4.75 14.08 -1.30
C GLN A 104 5.00 15.59 -1.24
N LYS A 105 4.81 16.26 -0.08
CA LYS A 105 5.11 17.68 0.24
C LYS A 105 4.64 18.78 -0.74
N TYR A 106 4.17 18.50 -1.96
CA TYR A 106 4.25 19.46 -3.07
C TYR A 106 3.10 19.51 -4.09
N TYR A 107 2.00 18.78 -3.91
CA TYR A 107 0.80 18.95 -4.75
C TYR A 107 -0.34 19.48 -3.88
N SER A 108 -0.37 20.80 -3.60
CA SER A 108 -1.02 21.85 -4.41
C SER A 108 -2.56 21.80 -4.30
N LYS A 109 -3.11 22.66 -3.43
CA LYS A 109 -4.52 23.10 -3.26
C LYS A 109 -5.60 22.00 -3.25
N ASN A 110 -6.63 22.19 -2.44
CA ASN A 110 -7.79 21.29 -2.32
C ASN A 110 -8.66 21.23 -3.60
N ASP A 111 -8.07 20.91 -4.76
CA ASP A 111 -8.80 20.75 -6.01
C ASP A 111 -9.37 19.33 -6.08
N GLN A 112 -10.67 19.24 -6.36
CA GLN A 112 -11.40 17.98 -6.45
C GLN A 112 -10.78 17.01 -7.47
N ASN A 113 -10.21 17.54 -8.57
CA ASN A 113 -9.54 16.76 -9.60
C ASN A 113 -8.28 16.04 -9.09
N ASN A 114 -7.50 16.68 -8.21
CA ASN A 114 -6.33 16.06 -7.59
C ASN A 114 -6.74 14.89 -6.68
N ASN A 115 -7.84 15.05 -5.94
CA ASN A 115 -8.38 13.98 -5.10
C ASN A 115 -8.85 12.77 -5.92
N ILE A 116 -9.49 12.99 -7.07
CA ILE A 116 -9.90 11.89 -7.97
C ILE A 116 -8.67 11.13 -8.49
N ASN A 117 -7.62 11.86 -8.91
CA ASN A 117 -6.38 11.24 -9.37
C ASN A 117 -5.70 10.42 -8.27
N ILE A 118 -5.62 10.94 -7.04
CA ILE A 118 -5.04 10.21 -5.91
C ILE A 118 -5.87 8.98 -5.55
N GLN A 119 -7.22 9.06 -5.61
CA GLN A 119 -8.08 7.90 -5.42
C GLN A 119 -7.83 6.81 -6.48
N ASN A 120 -7.66 7.20 -7.75
CA ASN A 120 -7.34 6.26 -8.82
C ASN A 120 -5.99 5.56 -8.58
N ILE A 121 -4.98 6.31 -8.11
CA ILE A 121 -3.69 5.74 -7.72
C ILE A 121 -3.88 4.74 -6.55
N ALA A 122 -4.68 5.10 -5.54
CA ALA A 122 -4.96 4.22 -4.40
C ALA A 122 -5.57 2.88 -4.85
N ILE A 123 -6.63 2.94 -5.66
CA ILE A 123 -7.33 1.75 -6.18
C ILE A 123 -6.42 0.92 -7.09
N THR A 124 -5.60 1.56 -7.93
CA THR A 124 -4.62 0.87 -8.77
C THR A 124 -3.63 0.07 -7.93
N ASN A 125 -3.13 0.64 -6.83
CA ASN A 125 -2.24 -0.08 -5.93
C ASN A 125 -2.92 -1.26 -5.21
N LEU A 126 -4.22 -1.18 -4.89
CA LEU A 126 -4.97 -2.33 -4.38
C LEU A 126 -5.06 -3.45 -5.41
N TYR A 127 -5.26 -3.13 -6.69
CA TYR A 127 -5.23 -4.13 -7.77
C TYR A 127 -3.86 -4.80 -7.91
N ILE A 128 -2.79 -4.03 -7.80
CA ILE A 128 -1.41 -4.57 -7.80
C ILE A 128 -1.23 -5.54 -6.62
N ILE A 129 -1.59 -5.12 -5.40
CA ILE A 129 -1.53 -5.98 -4.20
C ILE A 129 -2.35 -7.27 -4.37
N LYS A 130 -3.54 -7.18 -4.97
CA LYS A 130 -4.37 -8.36 -5.27
C LYS A 130 -3.68 -9.32 -6.26
N LYS A 131 -3.04 -8.78 -7.30
CA LYS A 131 -2.29 -9.59 -8.27
C LYS A 131 -1.04 -10.25 -7.66
N ILE A 132 -0.34 -9.56 -6.76
CA ILE A 132 0.82 -10.11 -6.03
C ILE A 132 0.44 -11.32 -5.15
N ASN A 133 -0.84 -11.49 -4.79
CA ASN A 133 -1.28 -12.66 -4.04
C ASN A 133 -1.50 -13.93 -4.89
N GLN A 134 -1.32 -13.86 -6.21
CA GLN A 134 -1.49 -15.01 -7.10
C GLN A 134 -0.24 -15.93 -7.07
N VAL A 135 -0.34 -17.11 -7.69
CA VAL A 135 0.73 -18.14 -7.70
C VAL A 135 2.06 -17.59 -8.22
N GLN A 136 2.02 -16.71 -9.23
CA GLN A 136 3.21 -16.03 -9.80
C GLN A 136 3.41 -14.61 -9.23
N GLY A 137 2.91 -14.36 -8.03
CA GLY A 137 2.80 -13.02 -7.46
C GLY A 137 4.13 -12.32 -7.19
N LEU A 138 5.16 -13.06 -6.79
CA LEU A 138 6.51 -12.50 -6.59
C LEU A 138 7.12 -12.05 -7.91
N PHE A 139 6.98 -12.86 -8.97
CA PHE A 139 7.44 -12.50 -10.31
C PHE A 139 6.71 -11.25 -10.83
N PHE A 140 5.38 -11.20 -10.66
CA PHE A 140 4.59 -10.01 -10.99
C PHE A 140 5.05 -8.78 -10.20
N MET A 141 5.37 -8.93 -8.91
CA MET A 141 5.88 -7.84 -8.08
C MET A 141 7.22 -7.31 -8.59
N ILE A 142 8.16 -8.21 -8.92
CA ILE A 142 9.47 -7.83 -9.47
C ILE A 142 9.30 -7.10 -10.80
N GLN A 143 8.47 -7.64 -11.70
CA GLN A 143 8.14 -6.99 -12.98
C GLN A 143 7.57 -5.59 -12.77
N TYR A 144 6.56 -5.46 -11.90
CA TYR A 144 5.96 -4.17 -11.58
C TYR A 144 6.99 -3.17 -11.06
N LEU A 145 7.91 -3.59 -10.20
CA LEU A 145 8.90 -2.70 -9.59
C LEU A 145 10.00 -2.27 -10.57
N MET A 146 10.44 -3.18 -11.45
CA MET A 146 11.58 -2.97 -12.34
C MET A 146 11.24 -2.35 -13.70
N ILE A 147 10.00 -2.54 -14.21
CA ILE A 147 9.51 -2.03 -15.51
C ILE A 147 8.68 -0.77 -15.27
#